data_AF-A0A428PD26-F1
#
_entry.id   AF-A0A428PD26-F1
#
_cell.length_a   1.000
_cell.length_b   1.000
_cell.length_c   1.000
_cell.angle_alpha   90.00
_cell.angle_beta   90.00
_cell.angle_gamma   90.00
#
_symmetry.space_group_name_H-M   'P 1'
#
loop_
_entity.id
_entity.type
_entity.pdbx_description
1 polymer ?
#
loop_
_entity_poly.entity_id
_entity_poly.type
_entity_poly.pdbx_seq_one_letter_code
_entity_poly.pdbx_strand_id
1 'polypeptide(L)'
;MGLCRALTAFFICLAAAIGTAVVSETFFRKERARYMGVWTTMVTLGVPTAPLIFGNVAMRTSYRWIYWILAMTNGAQFILHGLFGPETRFVSCLQSHASSPFRQQYLGFRRIDPTPLRLRDFVHPLSFIQFPNVVVPAAAHAMVFLWGSVMTTFEIPQVFPEKFGFNTQQVGLQNIGIIIGTISGELIGGILSDKWMELSERKGKRPEPEYLVFFVQLDRASGTWNVTPLV
;
A
#
# COMPACT_ATOMS: atom_id res chain seq x y z
N MET A 1 -26.82 -7.02 0.96
CA MET A 1 -25.46 -6.96 1.55
C MET A 1 -24.36 -7.07 0.50
N GLY A 2 -24.44 -8.00 -0.47
CA GLY A 2 -23.40 -8.20 -1.50
C GLY A 2 -23.10 -6.97 -2.38
N LEU A 3 -24.13 -6.26 -2.87
CA LEU A 3 -23.95 -5.09 -3.73
C LEU A 3 -23.17 -3.95 -3.05
N CYS A 4 -23.50 -3.62 -1.81
CA CYS A 4 -22.77 -2.61 -1.04
C CYS A 4 -21.30 -2.99 -0.86
N ARG A 5 -21.00 -4.28 -0.62
CA ARG A 5 -19.62 -4.76 -0.49
C ARG A 5 -18.86 -4.68 -1.82
N ALA A 6 -19.52 -5.01 -2.93
CA ALA A 6 -18.94 -4.90 -4.27
C ALA A 6 -18.58 -3.44 -4.60
N LEU A 7 -19.47 -2.50 -4.30
CA LEU A 7 -19.20 -1.07 -4.47
C LEU A 7 -18.02 -0.62 -3.61
N THR A 8 -17.97 -1.00 -2.32
CA THR A 8 -16.83 -0.64 -1.46
C THR A 8 -15.51 -1.21 -1.98
N ALA A 9 -15.51 -2.46 -2.46
CA ALA A 9 -14.30 -3.08 -2.99
C ALA A 9 -13.79 -2.39 -4.26
N PHE A 10 -14.71 -1.99 -5.15
CA PHE A 10 -14.38 -1.26 -6.37
C PHE A 10 -13.67 0.07 -6.06
N PHE A 11 -14.18 0.85 -5.11
CA PHE A 11 -13.57 2.14 -4.74
C PHE A 11 -12.26 1.99 -3.96
N ILE A 12 -12.16 1.00 -3.06
CA ILE A 12 -10.96 0.77 -2.25
C ILE A 12 -9.77 0.33 -3.12
N CYS A 13 -10.02 -0.49 -4.14
CA CYS A 13 -8.98 -0.97 -5.05
C CYS A 13 -8.23 0.20 -5.74
N LEU A 14 -8.96 1.22 -6.18
CA LEU A 14 -8.36 2.41 -6.80
C LEU A 14 -7.48 3.18 -5.81
N ALA A 15 -7.96 3.39 -4.59
CA ALA A 15 -7.21 4.11 -3.56
C ALA A 15 -5.90 3.41 -3.19
N ALA A 16 -5.94 2.08 -3.06
CA ALA A 16 -4.75 1.28 -2.76
C ALA A 16 -3.69 1.35 -3.88
N ALA A 17 -4.13 1.33 -5.15
CA ALA A 17 -3.23 1.43 -6.30
C ALA A 17 -2.52 2.79 -6.37
N ILE A 18 -3.24 3.89 -6.15
CA ILE A 18 -2.70 5.25 -6.23
C ILE A 18 -1.64 5.50 -5.14
N GLY A 19 -1.79 4.91 -3.94
CA GLY A 19 -0.88 5.14 -2.83
C GLY A 19 0.59 4.86 -3.17
N THR A 20 0.87 3.71 -3.79
CA THR A 20 2.24 3.37 -4.24
C THR A 20 2.76 4.31 -5.33
N ALA A 21 1.90 4.72 -6.25
CA ALA A 21 2.26 5.61 -7.36
C ALA A 21 2.66 7.00 -6.84
N VAL A 22 1.90 7.56 -5.89
CA VAL A 22 2.21 8.88 -5.30
C VAL A 22 3.57 8.88 -4.60
N VAL A 23 3.89 7.83 -3.84
CA VAL A 23 5.21 7.70 -3.20
C VAL A 23 6.31 7.60 -4.25
N SER A 24 6.07 6.91 -5.36
CA SER A 24 7.06 6.79 -6.43
C SER A 24 7.37 8.08 -7.18
N GLU A 25 6.38 8.96 -7.32
CA GLU A 25 6.52 10.24 -8.03
C GLU A 25 7.10 11.33 -7.13
N THR A 26 6.87 11.25 -5.82
CA THR A 26 7.26 12.31 -4.87
C THR A 26 8.70 12.17 -4.38
N PHE A 27 9.24 10.95 -4.29
CA PHE A 27 10.54 10.69 -3.67
C PHE A 27 11.64 10.28 -4.67
N PHE A 28 12.86 10.75 -4.42
CA PHE A 28 14.03 10.40 -5.22
C PHE A 28 14.38 8.91 -5.11
N ARG A 29 14.96 8.36 -6.19
CA ARG A 29 15.26 6.91 -6.34
C ARG A 29 16.05 6.31 -5.16
N LYS A 30 16.94 7.08 -4.54
CA LYS A 30 17.80 6.63 -3.42
C LYS A 30 17.03 6.41 -2.12
N GLU A 31 15.99 7.19 -1.87
CA GLU A 31 15.20 7.13 -0.64
C GLU A 31 13.85 6.45 -0.83
N ARG A 32 13.45 6.19 -2.09
CA ARG A 32 12.17 5.61 -2.47
C ARG A 32 11.87 4.29 -1.75
N ALA A 33 12.85 3.40 -1.61
CA ALA A 33 12.64 2.11 -0.93
C ALA A 33 12.23 2.27 0.54
N ARG A 34 12.87 3.21 1.27
CA ARG A 34 12.53 3.51 2.67
C ARG A 34 11.13 4.08 2.80
N TYR A 35 10.75 5.03 1.95
CA TYR A 35 9.41 5.63 1.99
C TYR A 35 8.32 4.66 1.54
N MET A 36 8.62 3.76 0.61
CA MET A 36 7.71 2.66 0.23
C MET A 36 7.51 1.67 1.38
N GLY A 37 8.55 1.35 2.16
CA GLY A 37 8.42 0.54 3.38
C GLY A 37 7.53 1.21 4.44
N VAL A 38 7.75 2.51 4.71
CA VAL A 38 6.89 3.28 5.63
C VAL A 38 5.43 3.27 5.17
N TRP A 39 5.17 3.48 3.88
CA TRP A 39 3.82 3.40 3.32
C TRP A 39 3.20 2.00 3.50
N THR A 40 3.96 0.94 3.21
CA THR A 40 3.51 -0.46 3.34
C THR A 40 3.19 -0.80 4.80
N THR A 41 3.97 -0.28 5.74
CA THR A 41 3.75 -0.43 7.18
C THR A 41 2.43 0.23 7.60
N MET A 42 2.18 1.46 7.14
CA MET A 42 0.95 2.17 7.42
C MET A 42 -0.28 1.41 6.89
N VAL A 43 -0.19 0.87 5.68
CA VAL A 43 -1.27 0.06 5.08
C VAL A 43 -1.51 -1.22 5.88
N THR A 44 -0.44 -1.93 6.24
CA THR A 44 -0.54 -3.21 6.96
C THR A 44 -1.05 -3.03 8.39
N LEU A 45 -0.66 -1.95 9.06
CA LEU A 45 -1.14 -1.62 10.40
C LEU A 45 -2.62 -1.23 10.44
N GLY A 46 -3.15 -0.65 9.36
CA GLY A 46 -4.56 -0.28 9.30
C GLY A 46 -5.51 -1.47 9.52
N VAL A 47 -5.14 -2.65 9.03
CA VAL A 47 -5.97 -3.87 9.10
C VAL A 47 -6.25 -4.31 10.54
N PRO A 48 -5.24 -4.54 11.42
CA PRO A 48 -5.47 -4.91 12.82
C PRO A 48 -5.94 -3.75 13.70
N THR A 49 -5.65 -2.50 13.34
CA THR A 49 -6.14 -1.33 14.10
C THR A 49 -7.66 -1.18 14.01
N ALA A 50 -8.28 -1.55 12.89
CA ALA A 50 -9.73 -1.46 12.74
C ALA A 50 -10.50 -2.34 13.76
N PRO A 51 -10.25 -3.66 13.89
CA PRO A 51 -10.86 -4.49 14.93
C PRO A 51 -10.56 -4.04 16.35
N LEU A 52 -9.38 -3.44 16.59
CA LEU A 52 -9.01 -2.92 17.91
C LEU A 52 -9.94 -1.76 18.34
N ILE A 53 -10.14 -0.78 17.45
CA ILE A 53 -10.98 0.39 17.72
C ILE A 53 -12.46 -0.01 17.69
N PHE A 54 -12.89 -0.68 16.61
CA PHE A 54 -14.30 -1.01 16.41
C PHE A 54 -14.80 -2.13 17.33
N GLY A 55 -13.92 -2.99 17.85
CA GLY A 55 -14.28 -4.02 18.84
C GLY A 55 -14.80 -3.40 20.15
N ASN A 56 -14.21 -2.29 20.60
CA ASN A 56 -14.69 -1.55 21.77
C ASN A 56 -15.99 -0.77 21.47
N VAL A 57 -16.09 -0.18 20.27
CA VAL A 57 -17.32 0.53 19.83
C VAL A 57 -18.50 -0.44 19.72
N ALA A 58 -18.29 -1.64 19.17
CA ALA A 58 -19.32 -2.66 19.01
C ALA A 58 -19.88 -3.18 20.34
N MET A 59 -19.06 -3.21 21.39
CA MET A 59 -19.49 -3.62 22.74
C MET A 59 -20.34 -2.57 23.45
N ARG A 60 -19.99 -1.29 23.27
CA ARG A 60 -20.62 -0.18 24.01
C ARG A 60 -21.78 0.45 23.23
N THR A 61 -21.79 0.28 21.91
CA THR A 61 -22.71 0.93 20.98
C THR A 61 -23.17 -0.04 19.90
N SER A 62 -24.31 0.23 19.25
CA SER A 62 -24.81 -0.58 18.13
C SER A 62 -23.92 -0.51 16.87
N TYR A 63 -23.96 -1.56 16.04
CA TYR A 63 -23.23 -1.67 14.76
C TYR A 63 -23.42 -0.49 13.80
N ARG A 64 -24.53 0.25 13.90
CA ARG A 64 -24.82 1.42 13.06
C ARG A 64 -23.79 2.54 13.24
N TRP A 65 -23.28 2.70 14.45
CA TRP A 65 -22.28 3.74 14.74
C TRP A 65 -20.92 3.45 14.10
N ILE A 66 -20.58 2.17 13.88
CA ILE A 66 -19.38 1.80 13.13
C ILE A 66 -19.43 2.40 11.72
N TYR A 67 -20.59 2.30 11.05
CA TYR A 67 -20.77 2.89 9.72
C TYR A 67 -20.74 4.42 9.73
N TRP A 68 -21.31 5.07 10.75
CA TRP A 68 -21.26 6.53 10.90
C TRP A 68 -19.84 7.04 11.12
N ILE A 69 -19.06 6.38 11.97
CA ILE A 69 -17.66 6.72 12.19
C ILE A 69 -16.87 6.57 10.89
N LEU A 70 -17.06 5.46 10.16
CA LEU A 70 -16.41 5.25 8.86
C LEU A 70 -16.78 6.34 7.84
N ALA A 71 -18.05 6.75 7.79
CA ALA A 71 -18.52 7.81 6.90
C ALA A 71 -17.88 9.17 7.25
N MET A 72 -17.79 9.50 8.55
CA MET A 72 -17.12 10.73 9.00
C MET A 72 -15.63 10.73 8.66
N THR A 73 -14.92 9.62 8.87
CA THR A 73 -13.50 9.51 8.53
C THR A 73 -13.26 9.64 7.02
N ASN A 74 -14.06 8.97 6.18
CA ASN A 74 -13.95 9.10 4.72
C ASN A 74 -14.30 10.53 4.25
N GLY A 75 -15.30 11.17 4.87
CA GLY A 75 -15.64 12.56 4.60
C GLY A 75 -14.50 13.52 4.94
N ALA A 76 -13.84 13.32 6.10
CA ALA A 76 -12.67 14.09 6.48
C ALA A 76 -11.48 13.88 5.53
N GLN A 77 -11.22 12.63 5.11
CA GLN A 77 -10.18 12.32 4.11
C GLN A 77 -10.47 13.01 2.78
N PHE A 78 -11.73 13.01 2.32
CA PHE A 78 -12.12 13.69 1.10
C PHE A 78 -11.86 15.21 1.17
N ILE A 79 -12.22 15.85 2.29
CA ILE A 79 -11.96 17.29 2.51
C ILE A 79 -10.45 17.57 2.54
N LEU A 80 -9.69 16.77 3.28
CA LEU A 80 -8.23 16.92 3.40
C LEU A 80 -7.54 16.76 2.05
N HIS A 81 -7.88 15.74 1.27
CA HIS A 81 -7.36 15.58 -0.09
C HIS A 81 -7.76 16.75 -1.00
N GLY A 82 -8.97 17.28 -0.83
CA GLY A 82 -9.42 18.49 -1.50
C GLY A 82 -8.57 19.72 -1.18
N LEU A 83 -8.04 19.86 0.03
CA LEU A 83 -7.25 21.03 0.44
C LEU A 83 -5.73 20.88 0.17
N PHE A 84 -5.17 19.70 0.43
CA PHE A 84 -3.72 19.44 0.35
C PHE A 84 -3.26 18.87 -1.00
N GLY A 85 -4.21 18.40 -1.84
CA GLY A 85 -3.93 17.90 -3.20
C GLY A 85 -3.12 18.85 -4.11
N PRO A 86 -3.44 20.17 -4.19
CA PRO A 86 -2.72 21.06 -5.10
C PRO A 86 -1.28 21.35 -4.67
N GLU A 87 -0.99 21.32 -3.37
CA GLU A 87 0.35 21.58 -2.81
C GLU A 87 1.29 20.38 -2.95
N THR A 88 0.75 19.16 -3.14
CA THR A 88 1.56 17.93 -3.19
C THR A 88 2.04 17.60 -4.61
N ARG A 89 1.40 18.14 -5.64
CA ARG A 89 1.71 17.80 -7.04
C ARG A 89 2.79 18.71 -7.62
N PHE A 90 4.01 18.19 -7.76
CA PHE A 90 5.06 18.89 -8.50
C PHE A 90 4.77 18.84 -10.02
N VAL A 91 4.26 19.94 -10.58
CA VAL A 91 4.15 20.09 -12.04
C VAL A 91 5.42 20.78 -12.53
N SER A 92 6.25 20.07 -13.29
CA SER A 92 7.50 20.63 -13.83
C SER A 92 7.24 21.92 -14.64
N CYS A 93 8.08 22.92 -14.38
CA CYS A 93 8.00 24.35 -14.73
C CYS A 93 7.75 24.72 -16.21
N LEU A 94 7.60 23.77 -17.14
CA LEU A 94 7.41 24.05 -18.58
C LEU A 94 5.99 24.50 -18.98
N GLN A 95 5.04 24.59 -18.03
CA GLN A 95 3.71 25.19 -18.25
C GLN A 95 3.51 26.45 -17.42
N SER A 96 4.51 27.35 -17.44
CA SER A 96 4.30 28.73 -17.03
C SER A 96 3.59 29.48 -18.17
N HIS A 97 2.27 29.68 -18.05
CA HIS A 97 1.60 30.98 -18.17
C HIS A 97 0.08 30.83 -18.43
N ALA A 98 -0.67 31.61 -17.64
CA ALA A 98 -2.05 32.05 -17.87
C ALA A 98 -3.18 31.03 -17.62
N SER A 99 -3.46 30.70 -16.35
CA SER A 99 -4.76 31.02 -15.72
C SER A 99 -4.80 30.59 -14.24
N SER A 100 -5.83 31.04 -13.51
CA SER A 100 -6.07 30.79 -12.09
C SER A 100 -5.80 29.33 -11.65
N PRO A 101 -4.89 29.11 -10.67
CA PRO A 101 -4.47 27.77 -10.24
C PRO A 101 -5.62 26.92 -9.68
N PHE A 102 -6.70 27.55 -9.21
CA PHE A 102 -7.83 26.86 -8.60
C PHE A 102 -8.84 26.33 -9.64
N ARG A 103 -9.20 27.11 -10.69
CA ARG A 103 -10.19 26.63 -11.67
C ARG A 103 -9.61 25.62 -12.65
N GLN A 104 -8.37 25.79 -13.09
CA GLN A 104 -7.80 24.90 -14.10
C GLN A 104 -7.38 23.53 -13.54
N GLN A 105 -7.18 23.43 -12.22
CA GLN A 105 -6.74 22.19 -11.56
C GLN A 105 -7.90 21.33 -11.01
N TYR A 106 -9.02 21.94 -10.58
CA TYR A 106 -10.22 21.22 -10.13
C TYR A 106 -11.29 21.02 -11.22
N LEU A 107 -11.42 21.96 -12.18
CA LEU A 107 -12.37 21.84 -13.30
C LEU A 107 -11.71 21.39 -14.60
N GLY A 108 -10.37 21.32 -14.64
CA GLY A 108 -9.65 20.76 -15.76
C GLY A 108 -9.61 19.23 -15.68
N PHE A 109 -10.63 18.56 -16.22
CA PHE A 109 -10.54 17.15 -16.63
C PHE A 109 -9.58 17.02 -17.84
N ARG A 110 -8.36 17.51 -17.71
CA ARG A 110 -7.33 17.41 -18.74
C ARG A 110 -6.53 16.15 -18.48
N ARG A 111 -6.71 15.20 -19.39
CA ARG A 111 -5.96 13.93 -19.48
C ARG A 111 -4.45 14.20 -19.34
N ILE A 112 -3.83 13.56 -18.34
CA ILE A 112 -2.39 13.73 -18.03
C ILE A 112 -1.53 13.02 -19.11
N ASP A 113 -2.03 11.93 -19.69
CA ASP A 113 -1.36 11.19 -20.77
C ASP A 113 -2.14 11.21 -22.10
N PRO A 114 -1.58 11.74 -23.20
CA PRO A 114 -2.24 11.79 -24.51
C PRO A 114 -2.23 10.43 -25.26
N THR A 115 -1.69 9.36 -24.70
CA THR A 115 -1.65 8.03 -25.33
C THR A 115 -3.02 7.36 -25.30
N PRO A 116 -3.62 6.96 -26.45
CA PRO A 116 -4.93 6.33 -26.48
C PRO A 116 -4.92 5.03 -25.67
N LEU A 117 -5.81 4.91 -24.68
CA LEU A 117 -5.98 3.70 -23.87
C LEU A 117 -6.39 2.56 -24.80
N ARG A 118 -5.49 1.61 -25.04
CA ARG A 118 -5.80 0.41 -25.81
C ARG A 118 -6.21 -0.67 -24.81
N LEU A 119 -7.20 -1.49 -25.17
CA LEU A 119 -7.58 -2.67 -24.37
C LEU A 119 -6.39 -3.62 -24.11
N ARG A 120 -5.36 -3.57 -24.97
CA ARG A 120 -4.11 -4.31 -24.78
C ARG A 120 -3.30 -3.84 -23.57
N ASP A 121 -3.41 -2.58 -23.17
CA ASP A 121 -2.69 -2.03 -22.01
C ASP A 121 -3.23 -2.61 -20.69
N PHE A 122 -4.49 -3.04 -20.66
CA PHE A 122 -5.08 -3.73 -19.51
C PHE A 122 -4.62 -5.18 -19.39
N VAL A 123 -4.32 -5.84 -20.51
CA VAL A 123 -3.90 -7.24 -20.56
C VAL A 123 -2.38 -7.37 -20.49
N HIS A 124 -1.63 -6.31 -20.83
CA HIS A 124 -0.17 -6.30 -20.79
C HIS A 124 0.42 -6.66 -19.42
N PRO A 125 -0.11 -6.21 -18.27
CA PRO A 125 0.37 -6.63 -16.95
C PRO A 125 0.26 -8.14 -16.70
N LEU A 126 -0.77 -8.80 -17.26
CA LEU A 126 -0.95 -10.25 -17.14
C LEU A 126 0.13 -11.02 -17.91
N SER A 127 0.72 -10.41 -18.94
CA SER A 127 1.85 -10.97 -19.67
C SER A 127 3.07 -11.21 -18.77
N PHE A 128 3.24 -10.47 -17.67
CA PHE A 128 4.38 -10.67 -16.76
C PHE A 128 4.34 -11.99 -15.98
N ILE A 129 3.20 -12.70 -15.99
CA ILE A 129 3.06 -14.03 -15.38
C ILE A 129 3.95 -15.07 -16.09
N GLN A 130 4.36 -14.84 -17.34
CA GLN A 130 5.23 -15.77 -18.05
C GLN A 130 6.68 -15.80 -17.53
N PHE A 131 7.09 -14.80 -16.73
CA PHE A 131 8.46 -14.70 -16.22
C PHE A 131 8.56 -15.29 -14.80
N PRO A 132 9.22 -16.46 -14.61
CA PRO A 132 9.30 -17.12 -13.32
C PRO A 132 9.99 -16.24 -12.25
N ASN A 133 10.94 -15.41 -12.67
CA ASN A 133 11.67 -14.48 -11.80
C ASN A 133 10.77 -13.42 -11.16
N VAL A 134 9.59 -13.14 -11.72
CA VAL A 134 8.60 -12.21 -11.16
C VAL A 134 7.51 -12.97 -10.41
N VAL A 135 7.06 -14.10 -10.94
CA VAL A 135 5.96 -14.87 -10.37
C VAL A 135 6.31 -15.50 -9.03
N VAL A 136 7.51 -16.10 -8.90
CA VAL A 136 7.91 -16.75 -7.64
C VAL A 136 7.93 -15.78 -6.45
N PRO A 137 8.60 -14.61 -6.52
CA PRO A 137 8.57 -13.65 -5.43
C PRO A 137 7.18 -13.02 -5.22
N ALA A 138 6.44 -12.75 -6.29
CA ALA A 138 5.08 -12.21 -6.17
C ALA A 138 4.13 -13.20 -5.47
N ALA A 139 4.19 -14.49 -5.82
CA ALA A 139 3.39 -15.53 -5.19
C ALA A 139 3.81 -15.75 -3.73
N ALA A 140 5.10 -15.77 -3.44
CA ALA A 140 5.60 -15.87 -2.07
C ALA A 140 5.13 -14.70 -1.21
N HIS A 141 5.24 -13.47 -1.71
CA HIS A 141 4.78 -12.28 -1.01
C HIS A 141 3.26 -12.28 -0.80
N ALA A 142 2.49 -12.65 -1.83
CA ALA A 142 1.05 -12.81 -1.72
C ALA A 142 0.68 -13.85 -0.65
N MET A 143 1.32 -15.02 -0.65
CA MET A 143 1.08 -16.05 0.36
C MET A 143 1.38 -15.57 1.77
N VAL A 144 2.51 -14.90 1.98
CA VAL A 144 2.87 -14.34 3.30
C VAL A 144 1.87 -13.26 3.73
N PHE A 145 1.43 -12.38 2.82
CA PHE A 145 0.45 -11.35 3.14
C PHE A 145 -0.93 -11.93 3.48
N LEU A 146 -1.41 -12.90 2.67
CA LEU A 146 -2.69 -13.56 2.92
C LEU A 146 -2.68 -14.34 4.24
N TRP A 147 -1.64 -15.12 4.51
CA TRP A 147 -1.58 -15.95 5.71
C TRP A 147 -1.23 -15.15 6.96
N GLY A 148 -0.26 -14.25 6.86
CA GLY A 148 0.24 -13.48 8.00
C GLY A 148 -0.69 -12.35 8.44
N SER A 149 -1.35 -11.67 7.50
CA SER A 149 -2.21 -10.52 7.81
C SER A 149 -3.70 -10.85 7.71
N VAL A 150 -4.13 -11.35 6.54
CA VAL A 150 -5.56 -11.48 6.23
C VAL A 150 -6.21 -12.61 7.02
N MET A 151 -5.64 -13.82 6.99
CA MET A 151 -6.18 -14.98 7.71
C MET A 151 -6.22 -14.76 9.21
N THR A 152 -5.12 -14.27 9.81
CA THR A 152 -5.05 -13.98 11.24
C THR A 152 -6.16 -13.03 11.71
N THR A 153 -6.54 -12.05 10.87
CA THR A 153 -7.60 -11.08 11.19
C THR A 153 -8.99 -11.71 11.22
N PHE A 154 -9.25 -12.76 10.43
CA PHE A 154 -10.54 -13.46 10.39
C PHE A 154 -10.63 -14.59 11.43
N GLU A 155 -9.53 -15.30 11.69
CA GLU A 155 -9.51 -16.42 12.63
C GLU A 155 -9.71 -15.96 14.08
N ILE A 156 -9.12 -14.82 14.48
CA ILE A 156 -9.28 -14.28 15.83
C ILE A 156 -10.75 -14.10 16.23
N PRO A 157 -11.58 -13.35 15.49
CA PRO A 157 -12.99 -13.18 15.84
C PRO A 157 -13.86 -14.41 15.62
N GLN A 158 -13.42 -15.40 14.83
CA GLN A 158 -14.20 -16.62 14.60
C GLN A 158 -13.93 -17.69 15.66
N VAL A 159 -12.66 -17.94 15.99
CA VAL A 159 -12.25 -19.06 16.85
C VAL A 159 -12.27 -18.68 18.33
N PHE A 160 -11.91 -17.43 18.68
CA PHE A 160 -11.75 -17.06 20.09
C PHE A 160 -13.08 -16.97 20.86
N PRO A 161 -14.19 -16.45 20.29
CA PRO A 161 -15.48 -16.49 20.97
C PRO A 161 -16.00 -17.93 21.16
N GLU A 162 -15.83 -18.79 20.16
CA GLU A 162 -16.31 -20.17 20.21
C GLU A 162 -15.54 -21.02 21.22
N LYS A 163 -14.21 -20.83 21.31
CA LYS A 163 -13.34 -21.65 22.17
C LYS A 163 -13.15 -21.11 23.59
N PHE A 164 -13.09 -19.79 23.75
CA PHE A 164 -12.75 -19.14 25.02
C PHE A 164 -13.90 -18.29 25.61
N GLY A 165 -15.02 -18.15 24.90
CA GLY A 165 -16.15 -17.32 25.36
C GLY A 165 -15.79 -15.84 25.46
N PHE A 166 -14.78 -15.39 24.72
CA PHE A 166 -14.29 -14.01 24.80
C PHE A 166 -15.30 -13.01 24.26
N ASN A 167 -15.36 -11.88 24.96
CA ASN A 167 -16.23 -10.77 24.59
C ASN A 167 -15.64 -9.99 23.40
N THR A 168 -16.46 -9.26 22.62
CA THR A 168 -15.99 -8.59 21.39
C THR A 168 -14.85 -7.59 21.62
N GLN A 169 -14.79 -6.96 22.81
CA GLN A 169 -13.66 -6.10 23.19
C GLN A 169 -12.36 -6.89 23.42
N GLN A 170 -12.43 -8.06 24.05
CA GLN A 170 -11.26 -8.92 24.32
C GLN A 170 -10.68 -9.50 23.01
N VAL A 171 -11.55 -9.84 22.07
CA VAL A 171 -11.16 -10.23 20.71
C VAL A 171 -10.43 -9.08 20.00
N GLY A 172 -10.95 -7.85 20.11
CA GLY A 172 -10.30 -6.65 19.57
C GLY A 172 -8.89 -6.43 20.15
N LEU A 173 -8.74 -6.61 21.46
CA LEU A 173 -7.47 -6.47 22.20
C LEU A 173 -6.38 -7.45 21.74
N GLN A 174 -6.74 -8.64 21.26
CA GLN A 174 -5.76 -9.62 20.76
C GLN A 174 -4.97 -9.11 19.54
N ASN A 175 -5.53 -8.16 18.78
CA ASN A 175 -4.86 -7.56 17.63
C ASN A 175 -3.67 -6.66 18.02
N ILE A 176 -3.51 -6.29 19.29
CA ILE A 176 -2.33 -5.55 19.76
C ILE A 176 -1.05 -6.35 19.50
N GLY A 177 -1.08 -7.67 19.66
CA GLY A 177 0.08 -8.53 19.36
C GLY A 177 0.48 -8.45 17.89
N ILE A 178 -0.50 -8.43 16.98
CA ILE A 178 -0.27 -8.29 15.54
C ILE A 178 0.32 -6.91 15.22
N ILE A 179 -0.19 -5.85 15.85
CA ILE A 179 0.32 -4.48 15.67
C ILE A 179 1.79 -4.40 16.09
N ILE A 180 2.13 -4.89 17.27
CA ILE A 180 3.52 -4.89 17.76
C ILE A 180 4.41 -5.75 16.85
N GLY A 181 3.93 -6.94 16.46
CA GLY A 181 4.65 -7.83 15.54
C GLY A 181 4.91 -7.18 14.17
N THR A 182 3.94 -6.45 13.64
CA THR A 182 4.06 -5.75 12.35
C THR A 182 5.08 -4.60 12.44
N ILE A 183 5.01 -3.78 13.49
CA ILE A 183 5.96 -2.66 13.69
C ILE A 183 7.39 -3.18 13.88
N SER A 184 7.56 -4.15 14.77
CA SER A 184 8.88 -4.73 15.03
C SER A 184 9.44 -5.48 13.83
N GLY A 185 8.59 -6.23 13.11
CA GLY A 185 8.93 -6.94 11.88
C GLY A 185 9.43 -6.00 10.79
N GLU A 186 8.74 -4.88 10.54
CA GLU A 186 9.18 -3.91 9.54
C GLU A 186 10.51 -3.25 9.95
N LEU A 187 10.63 -2.78 11.19
CA LEU A 187 11.83 -2.08 11.65
C LEU A 187 13.07 -2.97 11.55
N ILE A 188 12.95 -4.22 11.99
CA ILE A 188 14.04 -5.19 11.92
C ILE A 188 14.29 -5.60 10.47
N GLY A 189 13.24 -5.82 9.68
CA GLY A 189 13.32 -6.23 8.28
C GLY A 189 14.03 -5.20 7.41
N GLY A 190 13.69 -3.92 7.56
CA GLY A 190 14.35 -2.82 6.84
C GLY A 190 15.83 -2.72 7.18
N ILE A 191 16.19 -2.70 8.48
CA ILE A 191 17.59 -2.59 8.92
C ILE A 191 18.40 -3.82 8.49
N LEU A 192 17.81 -5.01 8.59
CA LEU A 192 18.49 -6.25 8.22
C LEU A 192 18.71 -6.33 6.70
N SER A 193 17.73 -5.88 5.90
CA SER A 193 17.83 -5.79 4.45
C SER A 193 18.98 -4.86 4.03
N ASP A 194 19.02 -3.65 4.58
CA ASP A 194 20.07 -2.66 4.27
C ASP A 194 21.46 -3.19 4.64
N LYS A 195 21.61 -3.80 5.82
CA LYS A 195 22.87 -4.41 6.25
C LYS A 195 23.30 -5.56 5.36
N TRP A 196 22.35 -6.39 4.91
CA TRP A 196 22.64 -7.51 4.01
C TRP A 196 23.13 -7.04 2.64
N MET A 197 22.52 -5.97 2.11
CA MET A 197 22.97 -5.33 0.87
C MET A 197 24.38 -4.75 1.03
N GLU A 198 24.65 -4.00 2.10
CA GLU A 198 25.96 -3.42 2.38
C GLU A 198 27.05 -4.50 2.54
N LEU A 199 26.73 -5.60 3.21
CA LEU A 199 27.64 -6.75 3.36
C LEU A 199 27.94 -7.43 2.02
N SER A 200 26.99 -7.44 1.10
CA SER A 200 27.15 -8.03 -0.23
C SER A 200 28.04 -7.15 -1.11
N GLU A 201 27.87 -5.83 -1.06
CA GLU A 201 28.72 -4.85 -1.75
C GLU A 201 30.17 -4.90 -1.24
N ARG A 202 30.38 -5.00 0.08
CA ARG A 202 31.72 -5.13 0.68
C ARG A 202 32.46 -6.40 0.26
N LYS A 203 31.74 -7.46 -0.10
CA LYS A 203 32.33 -8.72 -0.62
C LYS A 203 32.70 -8.65 -2.10
N GLY A 204 32.54 -7.50 -2.76
CA GLY A 204 32.85 -7.31 -4.18
C GLY A 204 31.92 -8.06 -5.13
N LYS A 205 30.88 -8.72 -4.59
CA LYS A 205 29.79 -9.29 -5.40
C LYS A 205 28.82 -8.15 -5.68
N ARG A 206 28.79 -7.69 -6.93
CA ARG A 206 27.68 -6.84 -7.38
C ARG A 206 26.38 -7.57 -7.02
N PRO A 207 25.46 -6.95 -6.27
CA PRO A 207 24.21 -7.61 -5.93
C PRO A 207 23.54 -8.06 -7.23
N GLU A 208 23.34 -9.37 -7.37
CA GLU A 208 22.71 -9.94 -8.56
C GLU A 208 21.30 -9.33 -8.69
N PRO A 209 20.84 -9.03 -9.91
CA PRO A 209 19.60 -8.30 -10.16
C PRO A 209 18.35 -8.96 -9.55
N GLU A 210 18.42 -10.23 -9.18
CA GLU A 210 17.35 -10.99 -8.52
C GLU A 210 17.06 -10.51 -7.08
N TYR A 211 18.07 -10.04 -6.35
CA TYR A 211 17.88 -9.49 -5.00
C TYR A 211 17.15 -8.13 -5.04
N LEU A 212 17.28 -7.39 -6.14
CA LEU A 212 16.58 -6.13 -6.38
C LEU A 212 15.09 -6.34 -6.71
N VAL A 213 14.72 -7.50 -7.28
CA VAL A 213 13.31 -7.83 -7.58
C VAL A 213 12.47 -7.95 -6.31
N PHE A 214 13.06 -8.34 -5.18
CA PHE A 214 12.35 -8.53 -3.92
C PHE A 214 12.02 -7.20 -3.20
N PHE A 215 12.76 -6.11 -3.47
CA PHE A 215 12.68 -4.87 -2.69
C PHE A 215 12.51 -3.58 -3.51
N VAL A 216 12.64 -3.62 -4.84
CA VAL A 216 12.54 -2.42 -5.69
C VAL A 216 11.54 -2.64 -6.83
N GLN A 217 10.60 -1.70 -6.94
CA GLN A 217 9.65 -1.58 -8.04
C GLN A 217 10.43 -1.40 -9.36
N LEU A 218 10.36 -2.41 -10.23
CA LEU A 218 11.06 -2.44 -11.52
C LEU A 218 10.48 -1.41 -12.48
N ASP A 219 11.24 -0.34 -12.76
CA ASP A 219 10.80 0.68 -13.74
C ASP A 219 11.21 0.36 -15.19
N ARG A 220 12.05 -0.66 -15.45
CA ARG A 220 12.39 -1.07 -16.82
C ARG A 220 12.70 -2.57 -16.93
N ALA A 221 11.72 -3.35 -17.39
CA ALA A 221 11.95 -4.69 -17.92
C ALA A 221 12.40 -4.59 -19.39
N SER A 222 13.68 -4.25 -19.61
CA SER A 222 14.31 -4.36 -20.94
C SER A 222 15.65 -5.08 -20.80
N GLY A 223 15.97 -5.97 -21.76
CA GLY A 223 17.02 -7.00 -21.72
C GLY A 223 18.48 -6.58 -21.52
N THR A 224 18.76 -5.33 -21.16
CA THR A 224 20.08 -4.86 -20.73
C THR A 224 19.95 -4.06 -19.44
N TRP A 225 20.23 -4.71 -18.32
CA TRP A 225 20.18 -4.11 -16.99
C TRP A 225 21.43 -3.27 -16.75
N ASN A 226 21.35 -1.96 -16.98
CA ASN A 226 22.41 -1.04 -16.62
C ASN A 226 22.29 -0.69 -15.13
N VAL A 227 22.89 -1.53 -14.29
CA VAL A 227 23.03 -1.31 -12.84
C VAL A 227 24.02 -0.17 -12.64
N THR A 228 23.51 1.05 -12.46
CA THR A 228 24.33 2.17 -11.98
C THR A 228 24.40 2.07 -10.46
N PRO A 229 25.60 1.97 -9.87
CA PRO A 229 25.78 1.80 -8.44
C PRO A 229 25.23 3.01 -7.69
N LEU A 230 24.52 2.74 -6.60
CA LEU A 230 24.07 3.73 -5.64
C LEU A 230 25.30 4.35 -4.96
N VAL A 231 25.53 5.64 -5.19
CA VAL A 231 26.25 6.53 -4.28
C VAL A 231 25.27 7.55 -3.75
#